data_AF-A0A377KBU6-F1
#
_entry.id   AF-A0A377KBU6-F1
#
_cell.length_a   1.000
_cell.length_b   1.000
_cell.length_c   1.000
_cell.angle_alpha   90.00
_cell.angle_beta   90.00
_cell.angle_gamma   90.00
#
_symmetry.space_group_name_H-M   'P 1'
#
loop_
_entity.id
_entity.type
_entity.pdbx_description
1 polymer ?
#
loop_
_entity_poly.entity_id
_entity_poly.type
_entity_poly.pdbx_seq_one_letter_code
_entity_poly.pdbx_strand_id
1 'polypeptide(L)'
;MTRKVSSRWFSVTKGRVVVEVGEGVTSVKPGDHVIPLYTAECGECEFCRSGKTNLCVAVRETQGKGLMPDGTTRFSTTGSRFITTWDAQHSVNYTVVAEVSLAKINPEANHEHVCLLGCGVTTGIGAVHNTAKVQPGDSVAVFGLGAIGLAVVQGARQAKAGRIIAIDTNPKKFELARRFGATDCINPNDYDKPIKDVLLDINKWVSTIPLNASVMST
;
A
#
# COMPACT_ATOMS: atom_id res chain seq x y z
N MET A 1 -32.07 -0.80 -23.53
CA MET A 1 -31.36 -1.79 -22.69
C MET A 1 -30.77 -1.06 -21.49
N THR A 2 -31.38 -1.25 -20.33
CA THR A 2 -31.16 -0.54 -19.07
C THR A 2 -29.83 -0.95 -18.42
N ARG A 3 -28.81 -0.09 -18.47
CA ARG A 3 -27.65 -0.20 -17.58
C ARG A 3 -28.07 0.36 -16.21
N LYS A 4 -28.41 -0.52 -15.26
CA LYS A 4 -28.50 -0.18 -13.83
C LYS A 4 -27.10 0.25 -13.37
N VAL A 5 -26.85 1.56 -13.32
CA VAL A 5 -25.65 2.15 -12.73
C VAL A 5 -25.89 2.16 -11.22
N SER A 6 -25.09 1.42 -10.44
CA SER A 6 -25.37 1.20 -9.01
C SER A 6 -25.18 2.48 -8.18
N SER A 7 -26.22 2.86 -7.44
CA SER A 7 -26.35 3.97 -6.50
C SER A 7 -25.57 3.82 -5.18
N ARG A 8 -24.45 3.07 -5.18
CA ARG A 8 -23.72 2.65 -3.97
C ARG A 8 -22.60 3.64 -3.58
N TRP A 9 -22.96 4.73 -2.91
CA TRP A 9 -22.05 5.82 -2.49
C TRP A 9 -22.14 6.09 -0.99
N PHE A 10 -21.12 6.70 -0.39
CA PHE A 10 -21.06 6.93 1.06
C PHE A 10 -20.35 8.22 1.39
N SER A 11 -20.46 8.71 2.62
CA SER A 11 -19.60 9.78 3.11
C SER A 11 -18.73 9.29 4.28
N VAL A 12 -17.43 9.61 4.26
CA VAL A 12 -16.44 9.22 5.29
C VAL A 12 -15.78 10.45 5.89
N THR A 13 -15.74 10.53 7.23
CA THR A 13 -15.16 11.66 7.97
C THR A 13 -13.64 11.60 8.15
N LYS A 14 -13.03 12.68 8.66
CA LYS A 14 -11.62 12.74 9.12
C LYS A 14 -11.27 11.75 10.26
N GLY A 15 -12.23 10.97 10.76
CA GLY A 15 -12.03 9.81 11.66
C GLY A 15 -12.21 8.44 10.98
N ARG A 16 -12.40 8.43 9.65
CA ARG A 16 -12.71 7.26 8.82
C ARG A 16 -13.92 6.44 9.30
N VAL A 17 -14.96 7.14 9.73
CA VAL A 17 -16.24 6.54 10.11
C VAL A 17 -17.24 6.79 9.00
N VAL A 18 -18.02 5.76 8.65
CA VAL A 18 -19.13 5.85 7.71
C VAL A 18 -20.25 6.70 8.31
N VAL A 19 -20.69 7.75 7.62
CA VAL A 19 -21.80 8.58 8.11
C VAL A 19 -23.14 8.29 7.43
N GLU A 20 -23.11 7.88 6.16
CA GLU A 20 -24.29 7.56 5.37
C GLU A 20 -23.92 6.53 4.30
N VAL A 21 -24.91 5.71 3.92
CA VAL A 21 -24.78 4.67 2.89
C VAL A 21 -25.81 4.88 1.78
N GLY A 22 -25.37 4.64 0.55
CA GLY A 22 -26.21 4.69 -0.64
C GLY A 22 -27.07 3.45 -0.79
N GLU A 23 -28.01 3.51 -1.72
CA GLU A 23 -28.93 2.41 -1.98
C GLU A 23 -28.19 1.14 -2.42
N GLY A 24 -28.61 -0.01 -1.88
CA GLY A 24 -28.10 -1.32 -2.26
C GLY A 24 -26.75 -1.70 -1.65
N VAL A 25 -26.19 -0.85 -0.81
CA VAL A 25 -25.04 -1.16 0.04
C VAL A 25 -25.41 -2.23 1.06
N THR A 26 -24.50 -3.15 1.31
CA THR A 26 -24.65 -4.16 2.37
C THR A 26 -23.39 -4.43 3.18
N SER A 27 -22.20 -4.04 2.72
CA SER A 27 -20.93 -4.40 3.37
C SER A 27 -20.59 -3.57 4.62
N VAL A 28 -21.15 -2.36 4.73
CA VAL A 28 -20.93 -1.40 5.82
C VAL A 28 -22.22 -0.65 6.16
N LYS A 29 -22.28 -0.05 7.35
CA LYS A 29 -23.39 0.79 7.82
C LYS A 29 -22.90 2.06 8.52
N PRO A 30 -23.75 3.08 8.76
CA PRO A 30 -23.37 4.26 9.52
C PRO A 30 -22.79 3.86 10.89
N GLY A 31 -21.72 4.54 11.30
CA GLY A 31 -20.96 4.23 12.51
C GLY A 31 -19.90 3.15 12.37
N ASP A 32 -19.83 2.42 11.24
CA ASP A 32 -18.72 1.50 11.00
C ASP A 32 -17.42 2.27 10.75
N HIS A 33 -16.33 1.76 11.31
CA HIS A 33 -14.99 2.28 11.11
C HIS A 33 -14.36 1.61 9.89
N VAL A 34 -13.74 2.40 9.02
CA VAL A 34 -13.28 1.93 7.71
C VAL A 34 -11.89 2.47 7.33
N ILE A 35 -11.26 1.84 6.34
CA ILE A 35 -10.11 2.36 5.62
C ILE A 35 -10.47 2.38 4.13
N PRO A 36 -10.49 3.56 3.49
CA PRO A 36 -10.60 3.65 2.05
C PRO A 36 -9.40 3.05 1.32
N LEU A 37 -9.70 2.28 0.29
CA LEU A 37 -8.75 1.51 -0.49
C LEU A 37 -8.55 2.15 -1.86
N TYR A 38 -7.31 2.51 -2.18
CA TYR A 38 -6.97 3.00 -3.53
C TYR A 38 -7.16 1.91 -4.57
N THR A 39 -6.80 0.67 -4.22
CA THR A 39 -7.07 -0.53 -5.00
C THR A 39 -8.31 -1.21 -4.42
N ALA A 40 -9.40 -1.22 -5.18
CA ALA A 40 -10.66 -1.82 -4.75
C ALA A 40 -10.56 -3.36 -4.62
N GLU A 41 -11.60 -3.96 -4.03
CA GLU A 41 -11.81 -5.40 -3.98
C GLU A 41 -13.31 -5.70 -4.07
N CYS A 42 -13.76 -6.26 -5.20
CA CYS A 42 -15.19 -6.58 -5.39
C CYS A 42 -15.55 -8.03 -5.05
N GLY A 43 -14.57 -8.93 -4.90
CA GLY A 43 -14.77 -10.35 -4.59
C GLY A 43 -15.32 -11.22 -5.73
N GLU A 44 -15.86 -10.64 -6.80
CA GLU A 44 -16.57 -11.37 -7.86
C GLU A 44 -15.85 -11.37 -9.23
N CYS A 45 -15.00 -10.38 -9.51
CA CYS A 45 -14.27 -10.33 -10.78
C CYS A 45 -13.20 -11.43 -10.85
N GLU A 46 -12.76 -11.78 -12.07
CA GLU A 46 -11.71 -12.80 -12.29
C GLU A 46 -10.44 -12.50 -11.48
N PHE A 47 -10.02 -11.24 -11.43
CA PHE A 47 -8.83 -10.78 -10.72
C PHE A 47 -8.93 -11.08 -9.22
N CYS A 48 -10.04 -10.67 -8.59
CA CYS A 48 -10.29 -10.93 -7.17
C CYS A 48 -10.37 -12.43 -6.86
N ARG A 49 -10.97 -13.25 -7.75
CA ARG A 49 -11.11 -14.70 -7.52
C ARG A 49 -9.86 -15.52 -7.86
N SER A 50 -8.90 -14.94 -8.58
CA SER A 50 -7.75 -15.67 -9.12
C SER A 50 -6.74 -16.15 -8.08
N GLY A 51 -6.64 -15.47 -6.93
CA GLY A 51 -5.56 -15.65 -5.96
C GLY A 51 -4.16 -15.27 -6.46
N LYS A 52 -4.06 -14.67 -7.66
CA LYS A 52 -2.78 -14.32 -8.31
C LYS A 52 -2.47 -12.82 -8.27
N THR A 53 -3.48 -11.99 -8.04
CA THR A 53 -3.37 -10.54 -8.08
C THR A 53 -4.41 -9.89 -7.16
N ASN A 54 -4.13 -8.67 -6.71
CA ASN A 54 -5.06 -7.81 -5.99
C ASN A 54 -5.61 -6.66 -6.86
N LEU A 55 -5.36 -6.67 -8.18
CA LEU A 55 -5.74 -5.59 -9.09
C LEU A 55 -7.19 -5.72 -9.58
N CYS A 56 -8.14 -5.44 -8.69
CA CYS A 56 -9.56 -5.46 -9.01
C CYS A 56 -9.90 -4.54 -10.19
N VAL A 57 -10.79 -5.01 -11.07
CA VAL A 57 -11.22 -4.26 -12.27
C VAL A 57 -12.43 -3.37 -12.04
N ALA A 58 -13.13 -3.50 -10.91
CA ALA A 58 -14.42 -2.83 -10.65
C ALA A 58 -14.37 -1.30 -10.71
N VAL A 59 -13.23 -0.70 -10.37
CA VAL A 59 -13.02 0.77 -10.43
C VAL A 59 -11.83 1.15 -11.31
N ARG A 60 -11.28 0.20 -12.07
CA ARG A 60 -9.98 0.37 -12.73
C ARG A 60 -10.00 1.44 -13.81
N GLU A 61 -11.12 1.64 -14.48
CA GLU A 61 -11.28 2.68 -15.51
C GLU A 61 -11.23 4.10 -14.94
N THR A 62 -11.62 4.29 -13.67
CA THR A 62 -11.70 5.60 -13.02
C THR A 62 -10.59 5.82 -11.99
N GLN A 63 -9.83 4.78 -11.67
CA GLN A 63 -8.71 4.83 -10.74
C GLN A 63 -7.68 5.88 -11.19
N GLY A 64 -7.28 6.76 -10.26
CA GLY A 64 -6.35 7.87 -10.54
C GLY A 64 -6.95 9.04 -11.31
N LYS A 65 -8.18 8.93 -11.84
CA LYS A 65 -8.85 10.01 -12.58
C LYS A 65 -9.71 10.92 -11.71
N GLY A 66 -9.83 10.65 -10.42
CA GLY A 66 -10.64 11.45 -9.51
C GLY A 66 -12.14 11.35 -9.74
N LEU A 67 -12.59 10.26 -10.37
CA LEU A 67 -13.97 10.00 -10.71
C LEU A 67 -14.48 8.77 -9.96
N MET A 68 -15.76 8.80 -9.64
CA MET A 68 -16.50 7.64 -9.19
C MET A 68 -16.71 6.66 -10.36
N PRO A 69 -16.98 5.36 -10.11
CA PRO A 69 -17.31 4.37 -11.14
C PRO A 69 -18.38 4.77 -12.17
N ASP A 70 -19.26 5.72 -11.85
CA ASP A 70 -20.25 6.28 -12.80
C ASP A 70 -19.68 7.38 -13.73
N GLY A 71 -18.38 7.66 -13.64
CA GLY A 71 -17.68 8.67 -14.43
C GLY A 71 -17.85 10.11 -13.91
N THR A 72 -18.45 10.32 -12.74
CA THR A 72 -18.73 11.65 -12.19
C THR A 72 -17.92 11.96 -10.93
N THR A 73 -17.83 13.24 -10.57
CA THR A 73 -17.23 13.70 -9.30
C THR A 73 -18.31 13.96 -8.26
N ARG A 74 -17.95 13.85 -6.98
CA ARG A 74 -18.80 14.22 -5.83
C ARG A 74 -18.43 15.58 -5.25
N PHE A 75 -17.40 16.22 -5.80
CA PHE A 75 -16.90 17.51 -5.33
C PHE A 75 -17.35 18.66 -6.25
N SER A 76 -17.90 19.70 -5.63
CA SER A 76 -18.28 20.94 -6.28
C SER A 76 -18.11 22.12 -5.32
N THR A 77 -17.69 23.27 -5.84
CA THR A 77 -17.85 24.57 -5.18
C THR A 77 -19.05 25.31 -5.80
N THR A 78 -19.37 26.52 -5.32
CA THR A 78 -20.48 27.36 -5.82
C THR A 78 -20.51 27.42 -7.35
N GLY A 79 -21.35 26.57 -7.95
CA GLY A 79 -21.60 26.49 -9.39
C GLY A 79 -20.65 25.60 -10.20
N SER A 80 -19.52 25.14 -9.65
CA SER A 80 -18.48 24.46 -10.43
C SER A 80 -18.09 23.11 -9.86
N ARG A 81 -18.23 22.06 -10.66
CA ARG A 81 -17.70 20.72 -10.36
C ARG A 81 -16.22 20.69 -10.65
N PHE A 82 -15.46 19.99 -9.81
CA PHE A 82 -14.03 19.76 -10.04
C PHE A 82 -13.66 18.32 -9.73
N ILE A 83 -12.61 17.86 -10.41
CA ILE A 83 -12.05 16.53 -10.23
C ILE A 83 -10.99 16.61 -9.13
N THR A 84 -11.05 15.68 -8.18
CA THR A 84 -10.10 15.58 -7.07
C THR A 84 -9.11 14.44 -7.29
N THR A 85 -7.84 14.63 -6.99
CA THR A 85 -6.91 13.49 -6.90
C THR A 85 -7.26 12.60 -5.71
N TRP A 86 -6.78 11.36 -5.71
CA TRP A 86 -6.95 10.46 -4.56
C TRP A 86 -6.44 11.09 -3.26
N ASP A 87 -5.31 11.79 -3.30
CA ASP A 87 -4.74 12.46 -2.13
C ASP A 87 -5.60 13.64 -1.65
N ALA A 88 -6.18 14.41 -2.58
CA ALA A 88 -7.06 15.53 -2.23
C ALA A 88 -8.36 15.07 -1.54
N GLN A 89 -8.86 13.87 -1.88
CA GLN A 89 -10.05 13.26 -1.25
C GLN A 89 -9.83 12.89 0.22
N HIS A 90 -8.59 12.91 0.70
CA HIS A 90 -8.24 12.63 2.10
C HIS A 90 -8.01 13.89 2.95
N SER A 91 -7.97 15.06 2.31
CA SER A 91 -7.74 16.35 2.95
C SER A 91 -9.04 17.10 3.26
N VAL A 92 -10.19 16.47 3.01
CA VAL A 92 -11.53 17.01 3.25
C VAL A 92 -12.16 16.39 4.50
N ASN A 93 -13.11 17.11 5.11
CA ASN A 93 -13.85 16.59 6.26
C ASN A 93 -14.77 15.42 5.92
N TYR A 94 -15.21 15.33 4.66
CA TYR A 94 -16.12 14.30 4.15
C TYR A 94 -15.70 13.93 2.72
N THR A 95 -15.63 12.64 2.42
CA THR A 95 -15.35 12.14 1.07
C THR A 95 -16.29 11.03 0.68
N VAL A 96 -16.52 10.87 -0.62
CA VAL A 96 -17.39 9.84 -1.17
C VAL A 96 -16.59 8.79 -1.92
N VAL A 97 -16.78 7.53 -1.53
CA VAL A 97 -16.05 6.37 -2.09
C VAL A 97 -17.04 5.28 -2.52
N ALA A 98 -16.61 4.42 -3.44
CA ALA A 98 -17.39 3.23 -3.82
C ALA A 98 -17.37 2.19 -2.69
N GLU A 99 -18.44 1.40 -2.56
CA GLU A 99 -18.54 0.31 -1.56
C GLU A 99 -17.34 -0.65 -1.63
N VAL A 100 -16.92 -1.02 -2.85
CA VAL A 100 -15.80 -1.92 -3.13
C VAL A 100 -14.42 -1.32 -2.83
N SER A 101 -14.37 -0.05 -2.45
CA SER A 101 -13.15 0.68 -2.07
C SER A 101 -13.11 0.97 -0.57
N LEU A 102 -13.81 0.19 0.25
CA LEU A 102 -13.81 0.30 1.70
C LEU A 102 -13.46 -1.04 2.36
N ALA A 103 -12.48 -1.00 3.26
CA ALA A 103 -12.25 -2.08 4.22
C ALA A 103 -12.84 -1.68 5.57
N LYS A 104 -13.76 -2.47 6.10
CA LYS A 104 -14.23 -2.34 7.49
C LYS A 104 -13.15 -2.80 8.46
N ILE A 105 -12.94 -2.04 9.54
CA ILE A 105 -11.92 -2.32 10.54
C ILE A 105 -12.52 -2.45 11.95
N ASN A 106 -11.69 -2.93 12.90
CA ASN A 106 -12.07 -2.98 14.31
C ASN A 106 -12.34 -1.56 14.83
N PRO A 107 -13.53 -1.27 15.41
CA PRO A 107 -13.85 0.06 15.94
C PRO A 107 -12.95 0.50 17.10
N GLU A 108 -12.32 -0.43 17.82
CA GLU A 108 -11.39 -0.14 18.93
C GLU A 108 -9.99 0.25 18.45
N ALA A 109 -9.70 0.12 17.15
CA ALA A 109 -8.39 0.47 16.61
C ALA A 109 -8.14 1.98 16.66
N ASN A 110 -6.92 2.38 17.01
CA ASN A 110 -6.53 3.79 16.93
C ASN A 110 -6.39 4.23 15.47
N HIS A 111 -7.34 5.07 15.00
CA HIS A 111 -7.41 5.60 13.64
C HIS A 111 -6.14 6.31 13.17
N GLU A 112 -5.48 7.05 14.07
CA GLU A 112 -4.25 7.77 13.74
C GLU A 112 -3.13 6.80 13.34
N HIS A 113 -3.13 5.59 13.88
CA HIS A 113 -2.14 4.56 13.54
C HIS A 113 -2.60 3.73 12.34
N VAL A 114 -3.84 3.22 12.36
CA VAL A 114 -4.29 2.27 11.34
C VAL A 114 -4.55 2.91 9.98
N CYS A 115 -4.67 4.24 9.90
CA CYS A 115 -4.75 4.94 8.62
C CYS A 115 -3.55 4.63 7.69
N LEU A 116 -2.38 4.32 8.26
CA LEU A 116 -1.18 3.96 7.50
C LEU A 116 -1.31 2.62 6.76
N LEU A 117 -2.27 1.77 7.16
CA LEU A 117 -2.54 0.47 6.53
C LEU A 117 -3.26 0.60 5.18
N GLY A 118 -3.78 1.77 4.83
CA GLY A 118 -4.40 2.01 3.53
C GLY A 118 -3.41 2.17 2.37
N CYS A 119 -2.11 2.28 2.65
CA CYS A 119 -1.08 2.47 1.63
C CYS A 119 0.30 1.95 2.08
N GLY A 120 1.22 2.83 2.48
CA GLY A 120 2.66 2.51 2.49
C GLY A 120 3.09 1.35 3.39
N VAL A 121 2.45 1.16 4.55
CA VAL A 121 2.80 0.08 5.48
C VAL A 121 2.44 -1.28 4.91
N THR A 122 1.21 -1.44 4.42
CA THR A 122 0.74 -2.70 3.82
C THR A 122 1.41 -2.97 2.49
N THR A 123 1.77 -1.94 1.71
CA THR A 123 2.61 -2.09 0.51
C THR A 123 3.97 -2.71 0.85
N GLY A 124 4.69 -2.18 1.83
CA GLY A 124 6.02 -2.67 2.19
C GLY A 124 5.99 -4.10 2.77
N ILE A 125 5.07 -4.37 3.70
CA ILE A 125 4.91 -5.71 4.29
C ILE A 125 4.43 -6.71 3.22
N GLY A 126 3.46 -6.31 2.39
CA GLY A 126 2.94 -7.14 1.31
C GLY A 126 3.99 -7.46 0.24
N ALA A 127 4.91 -6.53 -0.06
CA ALA A 127 6.01 -6.79 -0.97
C ALA A 127 6.88 -7.97 -0.48
N VAL A 128 7.11 -8.08 0.83
CA VAL A 128 7.88 -9.18 1.42
C VAL A 128 7.10 -10.49 1.39
N HIS A 129 5.87 -10.49 1.92
CA HIS A 129 5.15 -11.75 2.14
C HIS A 129 4.44 -12.28 0.90
N ASN A 130 3.86 -11.39 0.09
CA ASN A 130 2.97 -11.78 -1.01
C ASN A 130 3.73 -11.85 -2.34
N THR A 131 4.62 -10.87 -2.59
CA THR A 131 5.35 -10.76 -3.86
C THR A 131 6.69 -11.50 -3.81
N ALA A 132 7.58 -11.11 -2.89
CA ALA A 132 8.91 -11.71 -2.74
C ALA A 132 8.84 -13.13 -2.19
N LYS A 133 7.87 -13.36 -1.28
CA LYS A 133 7.74 -14.59 -0.50
C LYS A 133 9.03 -14.94 0.22
N VAL A 134 9.62 -13.95 0.89
CA VAL A 134 10.87 -14.11 1.66
C VAL A 134 10.74 -15.28 2.63
N GLN A 135 11.73 -16.15 2.64
CA GLN A 135 11.82 -17.31 3.52
C GLN A 135 12.73 -17.02 4.72
N PRO A 136 12.54 -17.75 5.83
CA PRO A 136 13.47 -17.68 6.96
C PRO A 136 14.91 -17.95 6.53
N GLY A 137 15.84 -17.10 6.97
CA GLY A 137 17.26 -17.20 6.61
C GLY A 137 17.67 -16.46 5.34
N ASP A 138 16.72 -16.00 4.51
CA ASP A 138 17.03 -15.23 3.30
C ASP A 138 17.78 -13.93 3.62
N SER A 139 18.57 -13.46 2.66
CA SER A 139 19.21 -12.15 2.68
C SER A 139 18.42 -11.16 1.82
N VAL A 140 17.94 -10.08 2.44
CA VAL A 140 17.10 -9.06 1.79
C VAL A 140 17.85 -7.73 1.71
N ALA A 141 17.89 -7.13 0.52
CA ALA A 141 18.37 -5.76 0.32
C ALA A 141 17.18 -4.81 0.10
N VAL A 142 17.14 -3.70 0.84
CA VAL A 142 16.06 -2.71 0.77
C VAL A 142 16.64 -1.37 0.31
N PHE A 143 16.27 -0.94 -0.88
CA PHE A 143 16.69 0.33 -1.47
C PHE A 143 15.69 1.44 -1.13
N GLY A 144 16.15 2.45 -0.41
CA GLY A 144 15.35 3.56 0.07
C GLY A 144 14.69 3.27 1.42
N LEU A 145 14.87 4.19 2.39
CA LEU A 145 14.38 4.05 3.77
C LEU A 145 13.31 5.10 4.10
N GLY A 146 12.36 5.28 3.17
CA GLY A 146 11.10 5.99 3.44
C GLY A 146 10.08 5.10 4.15
N ALA A 147 8.82 5.54 4.22
CA ALA A 147 7.76 4.79 4.91
C ALA A 147 7.59 3.34 4.38
N ILE A 148 7.60 3.16 3.05
CA ILE A 148 7.48 1.83 2.43
C ILE A 148 8.72 0.98 2.72
N GLY A 149 9.93 1.53 2.51
CA GLY A 149 11.17 0.79 2.75
C GLY A 149 11.34 0.34 4.19
N LEU A 150 10.97 1.19 5.16
CA LEU A 150 10.95 0.80 6.57
C LEU A 150 9.91 -0.29 6.86
N ALA A 151 8.75 -0.28 6.19
CA ALA A 151 7.78 -1.37 6.28
C ALA A 151 8.28 -2.67 5.62
N VAL A 152 9.07 -2.59 4.53
CA VAL A 152 9.78 -3.75 3.95
C VAL A 152 10.78 -4.32 4.96
N VAL A 153 11.57 -3.48 5.64
CA VAL A 153 12.50 -3.93 6.70
C VAL A 153 11.74 -4.68 7.81
N GLN A 154 10.61 -4.13 8.26
CA GLN A 154 9.77 -4.83 9.26
C GLN A 154 9.20 -6.14 8.73
N GLY A 155 8.68 -6.16 7.49
CA GLY A 155 8.18 -7.37 6.86
C GLY A 155 9.26 -8.45 6.74
N ALA A 156 10.48 -8.07 6.33
CA ALA A 156 11.60 -8.99 6.23
C ALA A 156 11.98 -9.59 7.59
N ARG A 157 11.93 -8.76 8.66
CA ARG A 157 12.11 -9.24 10.03
C ARG A 157 10.99 -10.19 10.46
N GLN A 158 9.72 -9.89 10.14
CA GLN A 158 8.58 -10.77 10.41
C GLN A 158 8.72 -12.12 9.68
N ALA A 159 9.24 -12.11 8.45
CA ALA A 159 9.55 -13.29 7.66
C ALA A 159 10.80 -14.07 8.15
N LYS A 160 11.49 -13.57 9.19
CA LYS A 160 12.72 -14.15 9.76
C LYS A 160 13.88 -14.21 8.76
N ALA A 161 14.01 -13.19 7.90
CA ALA A 161 15.19 -13.02 7.06
C ALA A 161 16.47 -13.08 7.92
N GLY A 162 17.49 -13.80 7.45
CA GLY A 162 18.76 -13.96 8.17
C GLY A 162 19.60 -12.68 8.13
N ARG A 163 19.45 -11.89 7.06
CA ARG A 163 20.17 -10.62 6.88
C ARG A 163 19.27 -9.60 6.19
N ILE A 164 19.26 -8.36 6.68
CA ILE A 164 18.45 -7.27 6.15
C ILE A 164 19.36 -6.05 5.93
N ILE A 165 19.72 -5.80 4.67
CA ILE A 165 20.63 -4.74 4.25
C ILE A 165 19.82 -3.51 3.85
N ALA A 166 19.84 -2.48 4.70
CA ALA A 166 19.16 -1.22 4.47
C ALA A 166 20.06 -0.24 3.69
N ILE A 167 19.58 0.29 2.57
CA ILE A 167 20.39 1.10 1.65
C ILE A 167 19.72 2.46 1.45
N ASP A 168 20.38 3.55 1.82
CA ASP A 168 19.90 4.93 1.59
C ASP A 168 21.08 5.90 1.55
N THR A 169 20.96 6.97 0.78
CA THR A 169 22.01 8.01 0.70
C THR A 169 22.03 8.93 1.93
N ASN A 170 20.96 8.93 2.73
CA ASN A 170 20.88 9.70 3.96
C ASN A 170 21.16 8.83 5.20
N PRO A 171 22.37 8.90 5.78
CA PRO A 171 22.75 8.05 6.90
C PRO A 171 21.95 8.31 8.18
N LYS A 172 21.27 9.46 8.31
CA LYS A 172 20.41 9.77 9.46
C LYS A 172 19.23 8.80 9.61
N LYS A 173 18.85 8.09 8.54
CA LYS A 173 17.75 7.12 8.56
C LYS A 173 18.16 5.74 9.13
N PHE A 174 19.45 5.45 9.20
CA PHE A 174 19.94 4.11 9.56
C PHE A 174 19.64 3.71 11.00
N GLU A 175 19.62 4.65 11.93
CA GLU A 175 19.24 4.36 13.31
C GLU A 175 17.81 3.83 13.41
N LEU A 176 16.87 4.46 12.69
CA LEU A 176 15.48 4.00 12.63
C LEU A 176 15.37 2.65 11.91
N ALA A 177 16.09 2.46 10.80
CA ALA A 177 16.10 1.19 10.08
C ALA A 177 16.57 0.01 10.96
N ARG A 178 17.62 0.21 11.77
CA ARG A 178 18.10 -0.80 12.73
C ARG A 178 17.06 -1.15 13.78
N ARG A 179 16.39 -0.13 14.36
CA ARG A 179 15.27 -0.35 15.30
C ARG A 179 14.15 -1.18 14.67
N PHE A 180 13.92 -1.00 13.37
CA PHE A 180 12.87 -1.72 12.63
C PHE A 180 13.28 -3.15 12.26
N GLY A 181 14.59 -3.44 12.17
CA GLY A 181 15.10 -4.79 11.96
C GLY A 181 16.29 -4.90 11.01
N ALA A 182 16.80 -3.80 10.45
CA ALA A 182 17.96 -3.85 9.58
C ALA A 182 19.19 -4.36 10.34
N THR A 183 19.90 -5.34 9.76
CA THR A 183 21.15 -5.88 10.31
C THR A 183 22.36 -5.09 9.82
N ASP A 184 22.28 -4.59 8.60
CA ASP A 184 23.33 -3.83 7.93
C ASP A 184 22.74 -2.53 7.39
N CYS A 185 23.54 -1.47 7.34
CA CYS A 185 23.17 -0.23 6.68
C CYS A 185 24.30 0.23 5.77
N ILE A 186 23.97 0.58 4.53
CA ILE A 186 24.94 0.97 3.51
C ILE A 186 24.51 2.31 2.91
N ASN A 187 25.43 3.27 2.92
CA ASN A 187 25.31 4.48 2.11
C ASN A 187 26.07 4.25 0.79
N PRO A 188 25.41 4.25 -0.37
CA PRO A 188 26.08 4.08 -1.65
C PRO A 188 27.20 5.10 -1.93
N ASN A 189 27.13 6.28 -1.32
CA ASN A 189 28.14 7.34 -1.51
C ASN A 189 29.47 7.06 -0.79
N ASP A 190 29.53 6.03 0.07
CA ASP A 190 30.76 5.64 0.78
C ASP A 190 31.63 4.67 -0.05
N TYR A 191 31.25 4.40 -1.31
CA TYR A 191 31.90 3.42 -2.18
C TYR A 191 32.15 3.99 -3.59
N ASP A 192 33.32 3.68 -4.16
CA ASP A 192 33.72 4.10 -5.51
C ASP A 192 33.17 3.19 -6.63
N LYS A 193 32.51 2.08 -6.27
CA LYS A 193 31.96 1.09 -7.20
C LYS A 193 30.43 1.03 -7.12
N PRO A 194 29.74 0.56 -8.19
CA PRO A 194 28.30 0.42 -8.17
C PRO A 194 27.81 -0.40 -6.96
N ILE A 195 26.74 0.07 -6.31
CA ILE A 195 26.21 -0.58 -5.10
C ILE A 195 25.86 -2.06 -5.30
N LYS A 196 25.45 -2.45 -6.51
CA LYS A 196 25.21 -3.85 -6.86
C LYS A 196 26.47 -4.72 -6.63
N ASP A 197 27.66 -4.21 -6.97
CA ASP A 197 28.91 -4.95 -6.88
C ASP A 197 29.38 -5.01 -5.42
N VAL A 198 29.17 -3.92 -4.67
CA VAL A 198 29.33 -3.90 -3.20
C VAL A 198 28.48 -5.00 -2.54
N LEU A 199 27.22 -5.12 -2.94
CA LEU A 199 26.32 -6.15 -2.41
C LEU A 199 26.77 -7.56 -2.79
N LEU A 200 27.20 -7.79 -4.04
CA LEU A 200 27.71 -9.10 -4.45
C LEU A 200 28.92 -9.54 -3.62
N ASP A 201 29.82 -8.61 -3.29
CA ASP A 201 31.03 -8.87 -2.52
C ASP A 201 30.74 -9.14 -1.03
N ILE A 202 29.96 -8.26 -0.39
CA ILE A 202 29.65 -8.35 1.06
C ILE A 202 28.87 -9.62 1.41
N ASN A 203 28.21 -10.18 0.42
CA ASN A 203 27.25 -11.24 0.59
C ASN A 203 27.82 -12.58 0.05
N LYS A 204 28.99 -12.54 -0.63
CA LYS A 204 29.67 -13.69 -1.26
C LYS A 204 28.81 -14.41 -2.32
N TRP A 205 27.93 -13.66 -2.99
CA TRP A 205 26.98 -14.21 -3.98
C TRP A 205 27.69 -14.70 -5.24
N VAL A 206 28.93 -14.26 -5.44
CA VAL A 206 29.79 -14.63 -6.57
C VAL A 206 30.39 -16.02 -6.42
N SER A 207 30.51 -16.59 -5.22
CA SER A 207 31.12 -17.92 -5.03
C SER A 207 30.13 -19.08 -4.94
N THR A 208 28.80 -18.85 -4.98
CA THR A 208 27.81 -19.91 -4.65
C THR A 208 26.47 -19.92 -5.41
N ILE A 209 26.16 -19.04 -6.37
CA ILE A 209 24.80 -18.99 -6.95
C ILE A 209 24.68 -19.68 -8.32
N PRO A 210 23.84 -20.74 -8.47
CA PRO A 210 23.01 -20.92 -9.66
C PRO A 210 21.87 -19.89 -9.63
N LEU A 211 21.78 -19.09 -10.71
CA LEU A 211 20.85 -17.98 -10.97
C LEU A 211 19.47 -18.09 -10.29
N ASN A 212 19.24 -17.42 -9.16
CA ASN A 212 17.92 -17.05 -8.62
C ASN A 212 18.07 -15.96 -7.54
N ALA A 213 18.42 -14.74 -7.93
CA ALA A 213 18.55 -13.58 -7.03
C ALA A 213 17.46 -12.54 -7.35
N SER A 214 16.50 -12.35 -6.44
CA SER A 214 15.43 -11.35 -6.58
C SER A 214 15.89 -10.01 -6.00
N VAL A 215 16.34 -9.08 -6.86
CA VAL A 215 16.61 -7.69 -6.47
C VAL A 215 15.29 -6.92 -6.48
N MET A 216 14.93 -6.29 -5.35
CA MET A 216 13.71 -5.48 -5.25
C MET A 216 14.03 -3.99 -5.24
N SER A 217 13.59 -3.28 -6.28
CA SER A 217 13.45 -1.83 -6.28
C SER A 217 11.97 -1.49 -6.14
N THR A 218 11.63 -0.59 -5.21
CA THR A 218 10.28 0.00 -5.11
C THR A 218 9.97 0.89 -6.30
#